data_AF-A0A1G0CYB0-F1
#
_entry.id   AF-A0A1G0CYB0-F1
#
_cell.length_a   1.000
_cell.length_b   1.000
_cell.length_c   1.000
_cell.angle_alpha   90.00
_cell.angle_beta   90.00
_cell.angle_gamma   90.00
#
_symmetry.space_group_name_H-M   'P 1'
#
loop_
_entity.id
_entity.type
_entity.pdbx_description
1 polymer ?
#
loop_
_entity_poly.entity_id
_entity_poly.type
_entity_poly.pdbx_seq_one_letter_code
_entity_poly.pdbx_strand_id
1 'polypeptide(L)'
;MRKFLSSLSLRNVLFVLLLIGIASGVGQLASRYKLQRDITLNASNSLEPASVTVLKQMSGPIDIVVYATEQDARLGDIRKLIREFVSLYQRYKPDLKLAFVDPEKEPEKTRAAGIQLNGEMVVSYAERNEHLTQLNEQVLTAALLRLAHTRDQTVMYLDGHGERKLDGVANHDLGELFGAKLKQNGFRIASLNLALAQEVPDNASVLVITQPQVPLLSGETDKLLRYVERGGNLLWLVDAEPLRGLEPLAERLDLLLPPGVVIDPSAAEMNAPVTWSLGAAYPPHAITRDFNLITAFPSARPLAWNESDEWEHHALLEVAPRGWVSRSASQTQFDKRHDTPGPAIIAAALQRHVNDREQRIVVVGSGAFLSNSFAGNGGNVDLGVNMVNWLGSEEHLITLQPRAAKDSQLTLSRTQLTAISVGFLIVLPLLLAAVGARMWWKRRRA
;
A
#
# COMPACT_ATOMS: atom_id res chain seq x y z
N MET A 1 -67.95 15.42 30.47
CA MET A 1 -66.72 14.93 29.79
C MET A 1 -65.50 15.85 29.90
N ARG A 2 -65.61 17.19 29.97
CA ARG A 2 -64.44 18.11 30.03
C ARG A 2 -63.59 18.08 31.32
N LYS A 3 -64.10 17.62 32.47
CA LYS A 3 -63.35 17.52 33.74
C LYS A 3 -62.58 16.20 33.94
N PHE A 4 -62.77 15.21 33.05
CA PHE A 4 -62.06 13.93 33.14
C PHE A 4 -60.70 13.96 32.41
N LEU A 5 -60.50 14.93 31.50
CA LEU A 5 -59.25 15.16 30.76
C LEU A 5 -58.23 16.05 31.51
N SER A 6 -58.59 16.57 32.69
CA SER A 6 -57.75 17.49 33.48
C SER A 6 -57.22 16.88 34.77
N SER A 7 -57.31 15.55 34.97
CA SER A 7 -56.66 14.91 36.12
C SER A 7 -55.18 14.73 35.83
N LEU A 8 -54.34 15.16 36.78
CA LEU A 8 -52.88 15.01 36.71
C LEU A 8 -52.48 13.55 36.43
N SER A 9 -53.28 12.59 36.92
CA SER A 9 -53.07 11.16 36.74
C SER A 9 -53.26 10.68 35.29
N LEU A 10 -54.29 11.14 34.57
CA LEU A 10 -54.50 10.75 33.17
C LEU A 10 -53.38 11.28 32.27
N ARG A 11 -52.91 12.50 32.55
CA ARG A 11 -51.78 13.12 31.87
C ARG A 11 -50.48 12.35 32.10
N ASN A 12 -50.25 11.89 33.33
CA ASN A 12 -49.10 11.07 33.67
C ASN A 12 -49.16 9.66 33.04
N VAL A 13 -50.33 9.01 33.03
CA VAL A 13 -50.51 7.70 32.37
C VAL A 13 -50.28 7.82 30.87
N LEU A 14 -50.85 8.84 30.22
CA LEU A 14 -50.63 9.09 28.79
C LEU A 14 -49.15 9.34 28.49
N PHE A 15 -48.46 10.14 29.32
CA PHE A 15 -47.03 10.39 29.19
C PHE A 15 -46.21 9.10 29.30
N VAL A 16 -46.50 8.23 30.28
CA VAL A 16 -45.81 6.95 30.46
C VAL A 16 -46.03 6.03 29.26
N LEU A 17 -47.27 5.93 28.74
CA LEU A 17 -47.55 5.13 27.54
C LEU A 17 -46.82 5.64 26.31
N LEU A 18 -46.75 6.96 26.13
CA LEU A 18 -46.02 7.60 25.03
C LEU A 18 -44.51 7.36 25.16
N LEU A 19 -43.98 7.43 26.38
CA LEU A 19 -42.57 7.14 26.67
C LEU A 19 -42.21 5.69 26.36
N ILE A 20 -43.06 4.73 26.76
CA ILE A 20 -42.88 3.31 26.45
C ILE A 20 -42.96 3.10 24.93
N GLY A 21 -43.94 3.70 24.26
CA GLY A 21 -44.07 3.61 22.80
C GLY A 21 -42.84 4.14 22.06
N ILE A 22 -42.30 5.29 22.49
CA ILE A 22 -41.06 5.85 21.94
C ILE A 22 -39.88 4.92 22.25
N ALA A 23 -39.73 4.44 23.49
CA ALA A 23 -38.63 3.56 23.86
C ALA A 23 -38.65 2.25 23.06
N SER A 24 -39.82 1.65 22.86
CA SER A 24 -39.99 0.46 22.03
C SER A 24 -39.74 0.76 20.55
N GLY A 25 -40.20 1.89 20.03
CA GLY A 25 -39.96 2.32 18.65
C GLY A 25 -38.47 2.56 18.38
N VAL A 26 -37.79 3.28 19.28
CA VAL A 26 -36.34 3.50 19.23
C VAL A 26 -35.58 2.17 19.34
N GLY A 27 -36.02 1.26 20.23
CA GLY A 27 -35.42 -0.07 20.37
C GLY A 27 -35.56 -0.92 19.10
N GLN A 28 -36.71 -0.89 18.44
CA GLN A 28 -36.90 -1.56 17.14
C GLN A 28 -36.08 -0.92 16.02
N LEU A 29 -36.02 0.41 15.98
CA LEU A 29 -35.24 1.12 14.97
C LEU A 29 -33.75 0.82 15.14
N ALA A 30 -33.26 0.79 16.38
CA ALA A 30 -31.88 0.47 16.72
C ALA A 30 -31.52 -1.01 16.42
N SER A 31 -32.48 -1.93 16.54
CA SER A 31 -32.23 -3.35 16.22
C SER A 31 -32.24 -3.64 14.71
N ARG A 32 -33.03 -2.90 13.94
CA ARG A 32 -33.08 -3.03 12.46
C ARG A 32 -31.98 -2.24 11.75
N TYR A 33 -31.66 -1.04 12.24
CA TYR A 33 -30.68 -0.14 11.62
C TYR A 33 -29.47 0.01 12.55
N LYS A 34 -28.45 -0.84 12.32
CA LYS A 34 -27.16 -0.71 13.01
C LYS A 34 -26.33 0.40 12.35
N LEU A 35 -26.53 1.64 12.77
CA LEU A 35 -25.63 2.73 12.40
C LEU A 35 -24.42 2.72 13.36
N GLN A 36 -23.24 2.42 12.84
CA GLN A 36 -21.99 2.50 13.58
C GLN A 36 -21.10 3.53 12.89
N ARG A 37 -20.56 4.47 13.68
CA ARG A 37 -19.62 5.48 13.19
C ARG A 37 -18.38 5.41 14.04
N ASP A 38 -17.24 5.27 13.39
CA ASP A 38 -15.97 5.28 14.07
C ASP A 38 -15.60 6.72 14.44
N ILE A 39 -15.49 6.95 15.74
CA ILE A 39 -15.10 8.24 16.33
C ILE A 39 -13.65 8.22 16.82
N THR A 40 -12.92 7.13 16.57
CA THR A 40 -11.51 7.04 16.95
C THR A 40 -10.68 7.97 16.08
N LEU A 41 -9.70 8.65 16.69
CA LEU A 41 -8.81 9.57 16.00
C LEU A 41 -8.07 8.89 14.82
N ASN A 42 -7.80 7.60 14.96
CA ASN A 42 -7.03 6.81 14.00
C ASN A 42 -7.90 5.92 13.08
N ALA A 43 -9.23 5.99 13.20
CA ALA A 43 -10.16 5.08 12.51
C ALA A 43 -9.86 3.58 12.78
N SER A 44 -9.43 3.23 13.99
CA SER A 44 -8.98 1.88 14.36
C SER A 44 -10.12 0.85 14.41
N ASN A 45 -11.37 1.27 14.29
CA ASN A 45 -12.54 0.39 14.23
C ASN A 45 -13.20 0.40 12.84
N SER A 46 -12.46 0.85 11.83
CA SER A 46 -12.86 0.91 10.43
C SER A 46 -11.78 0.32 9.56
N LEU A 47 -12.17 -0.31 8.46
CA LEU A 47 -11.23 -0.75 7.44
C LEU A 47 -10.69 0.42 6.64
N GLU A 48 -9.49 0.26 6.11
CA GLU A 48 -8.92 1.19 5.15
C GLU A 48 -9.77 1.25 3.87
N PRO A 49 -9.87 2.42 3.21
CA PRO A 49 -10.63 2.56 1.97
C PRO A 49 -10.23 1.56 0.88
N ALA A 50 -8.95 1.17 0.87
CA ALA A 50 -8.42 0.18 -0.06
C ALA A 50 -9.00 -1.22 0.24
N SER A 51 -8.95 -1.70 1.49
CA SER A 51 -9.57 -2.96 1.93
C SER A 51 -11.06 -3.02 1.59
N VAL A 52 -11.78 -1.91 1.76
CA VAL A 52 -13.20 -1.80 1.37
C VAL A 52 -13.40 -1.93 -0.13
N THR A 53 -12.47 -1.38 -0.94
CA THR A 53 -12.53 -1.46 -2.40
C THR A 53 -12.33 -2.90 -2.88
N VAL A 54 -11.37 -3.62 -2.29
CA VAL A 54 -11.15 -5.05 -2.56
C VAL A 54 -12.40 -5.87 -2.30
N LEU A 55 -13.00 -5.71 -1.11
CA LEU A 55 -14.21 -6.44 -0.73
C LEU A 55 -15.38 -6.19 -1.68
N LYS A 56 -15.52 -4.97 -2.21
CA LYS A 56 -16.58 -4.61 -3.17
C LYS A 56 -16.40 -5.25 -4.54
N GLN A 57 -15.16 -5.52 -4.95
CA GLN A 57 -14.84 -6.15 -6.23
C GLN A 57 -15.04 -7.68 -6.19
N MET A 58 -14.94 -8.29 -5.02
CA MET A 58 -15.16 -9.73 -4.84
C MET A 58 -16.66 -10.05 -4.88
N SER A 59 -17.15 -10.58 -6.00
CA SER A 59 -18.58 -10.87 -6.19
C SER A 59 -19.06 -12.14 -5.48
N GLY A 60 -18.16 -13.08 -5.18
CA GLY A 60 -18.50 -14.36 -4.52
C GLY A 60 -18.49 -14.31 -2.98
N PRO A 61 -18.98 -15.37 -2.31
CA PRO A 61 -18.85 -15.54 -0.87
C PRO A 61 -17.39 -15.81 -0.48
N ILE A 62 -16.99 -15.34 0.70
CA ILE A 62 -15.66 -15.55 1.27
C ILE A 62 -15.83 -16.42 2.52
N ASP A 63 -15.15 -17.56 2.57
CA ASP A 63 -15.20 -18.47 3.71
C ASP A 63 -13.88 -18.38 4.48
N ILE A 64 -13.96 -17.96 5.75
CA ILE A 64 -12.81 -17.87 6.66
C ILE A 64 -12.97 -18.97 7.72
N VAL A 65 -12.03 -19.91 7.73
CA VAL A 65 -11.96 -20.97 8.74
C VAL A 65 -10.74 -20.75 9.62
N VAL A 66 -10.96 -20.60 10.92
CA VAL A 66 -9.92 -20.31 11.91
C VAL A 66 -9.69 -21.55 12.76
N TYR A 67 -8.46 -22.03 12.75
CA TYR A 67 -8.03 -23.19 13.53
C TYR A 67 -7.42 -22.71 14.84
N ALA A 68 -8.25 -22.61 15.87
CA ALA A 68 -7.85 -22.05 17.15
C ALA A 68 -8.52 -22.75 18.33
N THR A 69 -7.74 -23.05 19.37
CA THR A 69 -8.25 -23.55 20.66
C THR A 69 -9.12 -22.49 21.36
N GLU A 70 -9.99 -22.92 22.28
CA GLU A 70 -10.88 -22.01 23.05
C GLU A 70 -10.12 -21.13 24.05
N GLN A 71 -9.00 -21.62 24.57
CA GLN A 71 -8.13 -20.88 25.48
C GLN A 71 -6.69 -21.04 25.02
N ASP A 72 -6.07 -19.93 24.62
CA ASP A 72 -4.64 -19.88 24.38
C ASP A 72 -3.93 -19.42 25.65
N ALA A 73 -2.87 -20.13 26.04
CA ALA A 73 -2.11 -19.86 27.27
C ALA A 73 -1.41 -18.48 27.28
N ARG A 74 -1.23 -17.83 26.13
CA ARG A 74 -0.56 -16.52 25.98
C ARG A 74 -1.50 -15.38 25.63
N LEU A 75 -2.52 -15.63 24.81
CA LEU A 75 -3.37 -14.58 24.22
C LEU A 75 -4.80 -14.54 24.78
N GLY A 76 -5.18 -15.50 25.63
CA GLY A 76 -6.54 -15.59 26.17
C GLY A 76 -7.53 -16.13 25.13
N ASP A 77 -8.70 -15.51 25.01
CA ASP A 77 -9.74 -15.90 24.04
C ASP A 77 -9.41 -15.36 22.63
N ILE A 78 -8.53 -16.06 21.93
CA ILE A 78 -8.11 -15.71 20.57
C ILE A 78 -9.30 -15.71 19.59
N ARG A 79 -10.31 -16.56 19.83
CA ARG A 79 -11.52 -16.63 19.00
C ARG A 79 -12.31 -15.32 19.08
N LYS A 80 -12.38 -14.70 20.26
CA LYS A 80 -13.01 -13.39 20.43
C LYS A 80 -12.28 -12.31 19.65
N LEU A 81 -10.95 -12.24 19.75
CA LEU A 81 -10.14 -11.26 19.01
C LEU A 81 -10.34 -11.38 17.49
N ILE A 82 -10.29 -12.61 16.97
CA ILE A 82 -10.48 -12.86 15.54
C ILE A 82 -11.92 -12.54 15.11
N ARG A 83 -12.91 -12.87 15.92
CA ARG A 83 -14.31 -12.52 15.64
C ARG A 83 -14.52 -11.01 15.57
N GLU A 84 -13.95 -10.27 16.52
CA GLU A 84 -14.02 -8.80 16.51
C GLU A 84 -13.34 -8.22 15.26
N PHE A 85 -12.15 -8.71 14.92
CA PHE A 85 -11.42 -8.30 13.72
C PHE A 85 -12.18 -8.60 12.41
N VAL A 86 -12.62 -9.84 12.21
CA VAL A 86 -13.36 -10.26 11.00
C VAL A 86 -14.72 -9.57 10.92
N SER A 87 -15.34 -9.21 12.05
CA SER A 87 -16.60 -8.44 12.04
C SER A 87 -16.47 -7.11 11.31
N LEU A 88 -15.28 -6.50 11.28
CA LEU A 88 -15.01 -5.28 10.51
C LEU A 88 -15.20 -5.51 9.00
N TYR A 89 -14.76 -6.68 8.50
CA TYR A 89 -14.91 -7.09 7.10
C TYR A 89 -16.36 -7.47 6.78
N GLN A 90 -17.04 -8.17 7.69
CA GLN A 90 -18.46 -8.55 7.53
C GLN A 90 -19.41 -7.35 7.39
N ARG A 91 -19.02 -6.17 7.91
CA ARG A 91 -19.79 -4.92 7.71
C ARG A 91 -19.86 -4.50 6.25
N TYR A 92 -18.81 -4.76 5.47
CA TYR A 92 -18.72 -4.40 4.06
C TYR A 92 -19.06 -5.58 3.14
N LYS A 93 -18.90 -6.81 3.63
CA LYS A 93 -19.14 -8.05 2.88
C LYS A 93 -19.99 -9.02 3.72
N PRO A 94 -21.34 -8.87 3.71
CA PRO A 94 -22.23 -9.65 4.59
C PRO A 94 -22.24 -11.16 4.32
N ASP A 95 -21.79 -11.58 3.13
CA ASP A 95 -21.65 -12.97 2.71
C ASP A 95 -20.29 -13.58 3.09
N LEU A 96 -19.46 -12.86 3.85
CA LEU A 96 -18.26 -13.40 4.48
C LEU A 96 -18.63 -14.25 5.69
N LYS A 97 -18.33 -15.55 5.63
CA LYS A 97 -18.60 -16.51 6.71
C LYS A 97 -17.33 -16.73 7.54
N LEU A 98 -17.52 -16.78 8.86
CA LEU A 98 -16.46 -17.10 9.80
C LEU A 98 -16.83 -18.37 10.57
N ALA A 99 -15.96 -19.38 10.48
CA ALA A 99 -16.07 -20.62 11.25
C ALA A 99 -14.81 -20.82 12.12
N PHE A 100 -15.00 -21.45 13.27
CA PHE A 100 -13.90 -21.86 14.15
C PHE A 100 -13.85 -23.38 14.19
N VAL A 101 -12.64 -23.92 14.03
CA VAL A 101 -12.35 -25.34 14.21
C VAL A 101 -11.35 -25.44 15.35
N ASP A 102 -11.61 -26.34 16.28
CA ASP A 102 -10.69 -26.61 17.38
C ASP A 102 -9.69 -27.70 16.95
N PRO A 103 -8.38 -27.40 16.84
CA PRO A 103 -7.39 -28.38 16.42
C PRO A 103 -7.32 -29.62 17.31
N GLU A 104 -7.64 -29.48 18.60
CA GLU A 104 -7.59 -30.57 19.58
C GLU A 104 -8.83 -31.47 19.50
N LYS A 105 -10.00 -30.88 19.22
CA LYS A 105 -11.26 -31.64 19.11
C LYS A 105 -11.47 -32.24 17.72
N GLU A 106 -10.91 -31.62 16.67
CA GLU A 106 -11.10 -32.03 15.27
C GLU A 106 -9.75 -32.18 14.50
N PRO A 107 -8.88 -33.13 14.90
CA PRO A 107 -7.54 -33.27 14.34
C PRO A 107 -7.54 -33.72 12.86
N GLU A 108 -8.55 -34.47 12.42
CA GLU A 108 -8.65 -34.93 11.02
C GLU A 108 -8.88 -33.76 10.05
N LYS A 109 -9.76 -32.81 10.39
CA LYS A 109 -9.98 -31.60 9.58
C LYS A 109 -8.76 -30.70 9.53
N THR A 110 -8.05 -30.61 10.66
CA THR A 110 -6.83 -29.81 10.81
C THR A 110 -5.69 -30.36 9.96
N ARG A 111 -5.49 -31.70 9.97
CA ARG A 111 -4.51 -32.38 9.10
C ARG A 111 -4.85 -32.26 7.63
N ALA A 112 -6.13 -32.43 7.26
CA ALA A 112 -6.57 -32.30 5.86
C ALA A 112 -6.35 -30.89 5.30
N ALA A 113 -6.48 -29.87 6.15
CA ALA A 113 -6.21 -28.48 5.79
C ALA A 113 -4.73 -28.10 5.87
N GLY A 114 -3.82 -28.99 6.29
CA GLY A 114 -2.37 -28.70 6.32
C GLY A 114 -1.94 -27.67 7.36
N ILE A 115 -2.72 -27.49 8.42
CA ILE A 115 -2.49 -26.46 9.46
C ILE A 115 -1.27 -26.82 10.33
N GLN A 116 -0.42 -25.83 10.58
CA GLN A 116 0.83 -26.02 11.33
C GLN A 116 0.83 -25.27 12.66
N LEU A 117 0.06 -24.19 12.78
CA LEU A 117 0.08 -23.29 13.94
C LEU A 117 -1.31 -23.12 14.56
N ASN A 118 -1.37 -23.02 15.90
CA ASN A 118 -2.59 -22.61 16.60
C ASN A 118 -2.89 -21.13 16.29
N GLY A 119 -4.12 -20.83 15.89
CA GLY A 119 -4.53 -19.49 15.45
C GLY A 119 -4.38 -19.25 13.94
N GLU A 120 -3.99 -20.26 13.17
CA GLU A 120 -3.90 -20.16 11.71
C GLU A 120 -5.30 -20.05 11.08
N MET A 121 -5.41 -19.20 10.06
CA MET A 121 -6.64 -18.90 9.35
C MET A 121 -6.50 -19.32 7.89
N VAL A 122 -7.48 -20.08 7.40
CA VAL A 122 -7.62 -20.42 5.98
C VAL A 122 -8.72 -19.55 5.40
N VAL A 123 -8.36 -18.71 4.43
CA VAL A 123 -9.29 -17.86 3.69
C VAL A 123 -9.54 -18.50 2.33
N SER A 124 -10.79 -18.78 2.03
CA SER A 124 -11.22 -19.46 0.80
C SER A 124 -12.11 -18.54 -0.02
N TYR A 125 -11.84 -18.47 -1.32
CA TYR A 125 -12.66 -17.74 -2.29
C TYR A 125 -12.64 -18.49 -3.63
N ALA A 126 -13.83 -18.82 -4.14
CA ALA A 126 -13.99 -19.73 -5.27
C ALA A 126 -13.25 -21.06 -5.03
N GLU A 127 -12.30 -21.45 -5.88
CA GLU A 127 -11.51 -22.69 -5.76
C GLU A 127 -10.12 -22.45 -5.16
N ARG A 128 -9.84 -21.26 -4.65
CA ARG A 128 -8.52 -20.87 -4.14
C ARG A 128 -8.55 -20.66 -2.64
N ASN A 129 -7.45 -21.05 -2.00
CA ASN A 129 -7.26 -20.96 -0.56
C ASN A 129 -5.93 -20.26 -0.24
N GLU A 130 -5.93 -19.43 0.79
CA GLU A 130 -4.75 -18.75 1.33
C GLU A 130 -4.63 -19.01 2.82
N HIS A 131 -3.40 -19.25 3.27
CA HIS A 131 -3.08 -19.52 4.68
C HIS A 131 -2.49 -18.27 5.33
N LEU A 132 -3.08 -17.88 6.47
CA LEU A 132 -2.65 -16.71 7.23
C LEU A 132 -2.29 -17.13 8.65
N THR A 133 -1.05 -16.84 9.03
CA THR A 133 -0.52 -17.10 10.37
C THR A 133 -0.56 -15.86 11.27
N GLN A 134 -0.81 -14.68 10.68
CA GLN A 134 -0.85 -13.40 11.38
C GLN A 134 -2.22 -12.75 11.21
N LEU A 135 -2.74 -12.20 12.32
CA LEU A 135 -4.00 -11.45 12.33
C LEU A 135 -3.70 -9.96 12.22
N ASN A 136 -3.65 -9.44 10.99
CA ASN A 136 -3.59 -8.00 10.75
C ASN A 136 -4.29 -7.65 9.41
N GLU A 137 -4.68 -6.40 9.24
CA GLU A 137 -5.43 -5.94 8.06
C GLU A 137 -4.59 -6.02 6.77
N GLN A 138 -3.30 -5.73 6.84
CA GLN A 138 -2.41 -5.78 5.69
C GLN A 138 -2.33 -7.20 5.10
N VAL A 139 -2.14 -8.21 5.95
CA VAL A 139 -2.00 -9.63 5.60
C VAL A 139 -3.32 -10.17 5.07
N LEU A 140 -4.44 -9.90 5.74
CA LEU A 140 -5.75 -10.36 5.27
C LEU A 140 -6.15 -9.67 3.95
N THR A 141 -5.97 -8.36 3.84
CA THR A 141 -6.29 -7.63 2.60
C THR A 141 -5.41 -8.10 1.44
N ALA A 142 -4.11 -8.29 1.66
CA ALA A 142 -3.21 -8.86 0.66
C ALA A 142 -3.62 -10.27 0.22
N ALA A 143 -4.06 -11.12 1.16
CA ALA A 143 -4.57 -12.45 0.82
C ALA A 143 -5.87 -12.40 0.02
N LEU A 144 -6.80 -11.53 0.39
CA LEU A 144 -8.04 -11.31 -0.35
C LEU A 144 -7.78 -10.81 -1.77
N LEU A 145 -6.78 -9.94 -1.96
CA LEU A 145 -6.33 -9.50 -3.28
C LEU A 145 -5.83 -10.67 -4.12
N ARG A 146 -4.90 -11.48 -3.59
CA ARG A 146 -4.41 -12.70 -4.24
C ARG A 146 -5.53 -13.64 -4.68
N LEU A 147 -6.54 -13.78 -3.82
CA LEU A 147 -7.71 -14.60 -4.09
C LEU A 147 -8.65 -13.97 -5.14
N ALA A 148 -8.75 -12.64 -5.17
CA ALA A 148 -9.62 -11.90 -6.09
C ALA A 148 -9.10 -11.90 -7.54
N HIS A 149 -7.78 -11.96 -7.77
CA HIS A 149 -7.22 -11.95 -9.12
C HIS A 149 -7.63 -13.22 -9.90
N THR A 150 -8.41 -13.06 -10.97
CA THR A 150 -8.83 -14.19 -11.84
C THR A 150 -7.73 -14.63 -12.82
N ARG A 151 -6.72 -13.80 -13.06
CA ARG A 151 -5.57 -14.09 -13.95
C ARG A 151 -4.28 -14.20 -13.15
N ASP A 152 -3.40 -15.11 -13.54
CA ASP A 152 -2.04 -15.20 -13.00
C ASP A 152 -1.24 -13.97 -13.45
N GLN A 153 -1.19 -12.93 -12.60
CA GLN A 153 -0.40 -11.73 -12.89
C GLN A 153 1.09 -12.03 -12.69
N THR A 154 1.78 -12.32 -13.78
CA THR A 154 3.21 -12.65 -13.75
C THR A 154 4.03 -11.42 -14.12
N VAL A 155 4.85 -10.96 -13.18
CA VAL A 155 5.91 -9.95 -13.40
C VAL A 155 7.17 -10.71 -13.77
N MET A 156 7.59 -10.59 -15.03
CA MET A 156 8.83 -11.18 -15.50
C MET A 156 9.96 -10.16 -15.44
N TYR A 157 11.18 -10.60 -15.18
CA TYR A 157 12.36 -9.75 -15.26
C TYR A 157 13.43 -10.33 -16.16
N LEU A 158 14.14 -9.49 -16.91
CA LEU A 158 15.21 -9.92 -17.78
C LEU A 158 16.40 -10.45 -16.95
N ASP A 159 16.93 -11.63 -17.30
CA ASP A 159 18.11 -12.26 -16.69
C ASP A 159 19.01 -12.86 -17.79
N GLY A 160 20.31 -12.97 -17.53
CA GLY A 160 21.29 -13.57 -18.43
C GLY A 160 22.51 -12.70 -18.72
N HIS A 161 22.45 -11.40 -18.46
CA HIS A 161 23.51 -10.43 -18.75
C HIS A 161 23.97 -9.65 -17.51
N GLY A 162 23.63 -10.11 -16.30
CA GLY A 162 24.02 -9.50 -15.02
C GLY A 162 23.05 -8.44 -14.49
N GLU A 163 21.82 -8.44 -15.02
CA GLU A 163 20.70 -7.65 -14.54
C GLU A 163 20.43 -7.88 -13.04
N ARG A 164 19.85 -6.87 -12.39
CA ARG A 164 19.35 -7.00 -11.02
C ARG A 164 18.14 -7.91 -11.00
N LYS A 165 18.11 -8.84 -10.06
CA LYS A 165 17.06 -9.85 -9.97
C LYS A 165 15.92 -9.38 -9.07
N LEU A 166 14.68 -9.61 -9.49
CA LEU A 166 13.48 -9.30 -8.67
C LEU A 166 13.23 -10.30 -7.54
N ASP A 167 13.96 -11.40 -7.50
CA ASP A 167 13.94 -12.41 -6.44
C ASP A 167 15.33 -12.64 -5.82
N GLY A 168 16.32 -11.82 -6.21
CA GLY A 168 17.67 -11.88 -5.69
C GLY A 168 17.84 -11.17 -4.35
N VAL A 169 18.81 -11.64 -3.57
CA VAL A 169 19.11 -11.16 -2.21
C VAL A 169 20.39 -10.33 -2.15
N ALA A 170 21.12 -10.16 -3.26
CA ALA A 170 22.32 -9.33 -3.23
C ALA A 170 21.96 -7.85 -3.04
N ASN A 171 22.89 -7.06 -2.51
CA ASN A 171 22.68 -5.61 -2.28
C ASN A 171 22.23 -4.82 -3.51
N HIS A 172 22.62 -5.27 -4.71
CA HIS A 172 22.24 -4.67 -5.98
C HIS A 172 20.95 -5.25 -6.55
N ASP A 173 20.47 -6.40 -6.09
CA ASP A 173 19.19 -7.00 -6.53
C ASP A 173 17.99 -6.22 -5.97
N LEU A 174 16.79 -6.56 -6.44
CA LEU A 174 15.54 -5.89 -6.06
C LEU A 174 14.61 -6.77 -5.18
N GLY A 175 15.07 -7.94 -4.74
CA GLY A 175 14.19 -9.00 -4.22
C GLY A 175 13.75 -8.88 -2.76
N GLU A 176 14.55 -8.30 -1.87
CA GLU A 176 14.30 -8.38 -0.42
C GLU A 176 13.10 -7.53 0.02
N LEU A 177 13.00 -6.30 -0.49
CA LEU A 177 11.91 -5.40 -0.15
C LEU A 177 10.91 -5.26 -1.30
N PHE A 178 11.38 -4.84 -2.47
CA PHE A 178 10.50 -4.58 -3.62
C PHE A 178 9.87 -5.87 -4.16
N GLY A 179 10.68 -6.89 -4.49
CA GLY A 179 10.21 -8.19 -4.95
C GLY A 179 9.32 -8.90 -3.92
N ALA A 180 9.68 -8.85 -2.63
CA ALA A 180 8.84 -9.37 -1.56
C ALA A 180 7.49 -8.66 -1.48
N LYS A 181 7.45 -7.33 -1.62
CA LYS A 181 6.21 -6.56 -1.61
C LYS A 181 5.32 -6.85 -2.82
N LEU A 182 5.90 -7.05 -4.01
CA LEU A 182 5.16 -7.50 -5.19
C LEU A 182 4.53 -8.90 -4.96
N LYS A 183 5.28 -9.85 -4.39
CA LYS A 183 4.74 -11.17 -4.03
C LYS A 183 3.61 -11.07 -3.00
N GLN A 184 3.75 -10.19 -2.01
CA GLN A 184 2.70 -9.92 -1.03
C GLN A 184 1.43 -9.38 -1.71
N ASN A 185 1.57 -8.48 -2.69
CA ASN A 185 0.46 -7.94 -3.48
C ASN A 185 -0.13 -8.96 -4.46
N GLY A 186 0.46 -10.15 -4.61
CA GLY A 186 -0.10 -11.23 -5.41
C GLY A 186 0.52 -11.46 -6.77
N PHE A 187 1.56 -10.72 -7.11
CA PHE A 187 2.30 -10.96 -8.34
C PHE A 187 3.14 -12.23 -8.20
N ARG A 188 3.13 -13.04 -9.26
CA ARG A 188 4.14 -14.08 -9.45
C ARG A 188 5.37 -13.46 -10.10
N ILE A 189 6.54 -13.71 -9.54
CA ILE A 189 7.81 -13.22 -10.10
C ILE A 189 8.50 -14.37 -10.81
N ALA A 190 8.94 -14.15 -12.05
CA ALA A 190 9.69 -15.13 -12.83
C ALA A 190 10.85 -14.46 -13.58
N SER A 191 11.97 -15.17 -13.72
CA SER A 191 13.07 -14.72 -14.58
C SER A 191 12.79 -15.05 -16.04
N LEU A 192 13.31 -14.22 -16.95
CA LEU A 192 13.23 -14.41 -18.39
C LEU A 192 14.61 -14.23 -19.00
N ASN A 193 15.14 -15.31 -19.57
CA ASN A 193 16.38 -15.26 -20.34
C ASN A 193 16.07 -15.33 -21.83
N LEU A 194 16.29 -14.22 -22.55
CA LEU A 194 15.97 -14.09 -23.98
C LEU A 194 16.96 -14.78 -24.91
N ALA A 195 18.14 -15.19 -24.43
CA ALA A 195 19.04 -16.03 -25.19
C ALA A 195 18.48 -17.45 -25.35
N LEU A 196 17.66 -17.89 -24.38
CA LEU A 196 17.05 -19.22 -24.35
C LEU A 196 15.58 -19.22 -24.78
N ALA A 197 14.81 -18.21 -24.37
CA ALA A 197 13.40 -18.09 -24.71
C ALA A 197 13.22 -17.68 -26.18
N GLN A 198 12.19 -18.22 -26.84
CA GLN A 198 11.88 -17.82 -28.23
C GLN A 198 11.38 -16.37 -28.30
N GLU A 199 10.50 -16.00 -27.37
CA GLU A 199 9.87 -14.68 -27.24
C GLU A 199 9.59 -14.40 -25.75
N VAL A 200 9.20 -13.17 -25.43
CA VAL A 200 8.56 -12.88 -24.14
C VAL A 200 7.22 -13.65 -24.08
N PRO A 201 6.92 -14.42 -23.03
CA PRO A 201 5.64 -15.15 -22.93
C PRO A 201 4.40 -14.24 -22.86
N ASP A 202 3.27 -14.71 -23.40
CA ASP A 202 2.00 -13.94 -23.41
C ASP A 202 1.34 -13.82 -22.03
N ASN A 203 1.73 -14.67 -21.07
CA ASN A 203 1.27 -14.59 -19.68
C ASN A 203 2.08 -13.57 -18.85
N ALA A 204 3.10 -12.92 -19.43
CA ALA A 204 3.79 -11.81 -18.79
C ALA A 204 2.85 -10.59 -18.75
N SER A 205 2.43 -10.20 -17.54
CA SER A 205 1.61 -9.00 -17.34
C SER A 205 2.46 -7.73 -17.37
N VAL A 206 3.68 -7.80 -16.84
CA VAL A 206 4.68 -6.74 -16.88
C VAL A 206 6.05 -7.38 -17.09
N LEU A 207 6.85 -6.81 -17.99
CA LEU A 207 8.27 -7.12 -18.12
C LEU A 207 9.06 -6.03 -17.39
N VAL A 208 10.03 -6.42 -16.56
CA VAL A 208 10.95 -5.51 -15.88
C VAL A 208 12.33 -5.67 -16.50
N ILE A 209 12.83 -4.59 -17.10
CA ILE A 209 14.18 -4.53 -17.64
C ILE A 209 15.00 -3.67 -16.69
N THR A 210 16.04 -4.26 -16.10
CA THR A 210 17.06 -3.50 -15.37
C THR A 210 18.33 -3.43 -16.21
N GLN A 211 19.23 -2.50 -15.88
CA GLN A 211 20.46 -2.30 -16.64
C GLN A 211 21.29 -3.60 -16.81
N PRO A 212 21.47 -4.09 -18.05
CA PRO A 212 22.37 -5.21 -18.33
C PRO A 212 23.81 -4.88 -17.94
N GLN A 213 24.62 -5.90 -17.63
CA GLN A 213 26.06 -5.75 -17.39
C GLN A 213 26.92 -6.19 -18.58
N VAL A 214 26.32 -6.74 -19.63
CA VAL A 214 26.97 -6.94 -20.93
C VAL A 214 25.97 -6.63 -22.05
N PRO A 215 26.43 -6.31 -23.27
CA PRO A 215 25.55 -6.05 -24.40
C PRO A 215 24.63 -7.22 -24.71
N LEU A 216 23.34 -6.93 -24.90
CA LEU A 216 22.37 -7.86 -25.46
C LEU A 216 22.71 -8.18 -26.92
N LEU A 217 22.40 -9.40 -27.35
CA LEU A 217 22.48 -9.79 -28.75
C LEU A 217 21.35 -9.11 -29.53
N SER A 218 21.58 -8.80 -30.81
CA SER A 218 20.56 -8.17 -31.67
C SER A 218 19.25 -8.96 -31.70
N GLY A 219 19.34 -10.29 -31.77
CA GLY A 219 18.16 -11.15 -31.75
C GLY A 219 17.38 -11.14 -30.44
N GLU A 220 17.99 -10.73 -29.33
CA GLU A 220 17.29 -10.52 -28.04
C GLU A 220 16.60 -9.15 -28.02
N THR A 221 17.29 -8.10 -28.48
CA THR A 221 16.70 -6.77 -28.65
C THR A 221 15.49 -6.82 -29.59
N ASP A 222 15.56 -7.59 -30.69
CA ASP A 222 14.43 -7.77 -31.61
C ASP A 222 13.21 -8.42 -30.93
N LYS A 223 13.42 -9.33 -29.96
CA LYS A 223 12.33 -9.94 -29.17
C LYS A 223 11.70 -8.90 -28.24
N LEU A 224 12.51 -8.03 -27.62
CA LEU A 224 12.01 -6.93 -26.80
C LEU A 224 11.19 -5.93 -27.63
N LEU A 225 11.65 -5.58 -28.83
CA LEU A 225 10.92 -4.71 -29.74
C LEU A 225 9.57 -5.35 -30.13
N ARG A 226 9.54 -6.63 -30.51
CA ARG A 226 8.29 -7.35 -30.80
C ARG A 226 7.34 -7.39 -29.60
N TYR A 227 7.87 -7.53 -28.37
CA TYR A 227 7.07 -7.45 -27.15
C TYR A 227 6.39 -6.08 -26.96
N VAL A 228 7.11 -4.99 -27.25
CA VAL A 228 6.55 -3.64 -27.20
C VAL A 228 5.55 -3.41 -28.34
N GLU A 229 5.82 -3.91 -29.55
CA GLU A 229 4.92 -3.75 -30.70
C GLU A 229 3.56 -4.42 -30.51
N ARG A 230 3.54 -5.59 -29.86
CA ARG A 230 2.29 -6.32 -29.58
C ARG A 230 1.50 -5.77 -28.37
N GLY A 231 1.93 -4.65 -27.78
CA GLY A 231 1.23 -4.01 -26.66
C GLY A 231 1.67 -4.48 -25.27
N GLY A 232 2.87 -5.06 -25.13
CA GLY A 232 3.39 -5.52 -23.84
C GLY A 232 3.72 -4.36 -22.88
N ASN A 233 3.41 -4.54 -21.59
CA ASN A 233 3.69 -3.54 -20.55
C ASN A 233 5.13 -3.69 -20.02
N LEU A 234 5.80 -2.58 -19.79
CA LEU A 234 7.23 -2.54 -19.48
C LEU A 234 7.52 -1.59 -18.31
N LEU A 235 8.27 -2.07 -17.32
CA LEU A 235 9.01 -1.23 -16.38
C LEU A 235 10.49 -1.25 -16.78
N TRP A 236 11.01 -0.13 -17.25
CA TRP A 236 12.41 -0.01 -17.64
C TRP A 236 13.19 0.85 -16.64
N LEU A 237 14.10 0.19 -15.92
CA LEU A 237 14.99 0.81 -14.95
C LEU A 237 16.36 1.04 -15.61
N VAL A 238 16.59 2.29 -16.01
CA VAL A 238 17.77 2.75 -16.74
C VAL A 238 18.73 3.41 -15.76
N ASP A 239 19.94 2.88 -15.62
CA ASP A 239 21.00 3.53 -14.85
C ASP A 239 21.86 4.40 -15.78
N ALA A 240 23.18 4.16 -15.79
CA ALA A 240 24.16 4.90 -16.55
C ALA A 240 24.40 4.30 -17.95
N GLU A 241 25.04 5.08 -18.79
CA GLU A 241 25.54 4.63 -20.09
C GLU A 241 26.66 3.59 -19.96
N PRO A 242 26.84 2.71 -20.96
CA PRO A 242 26.02 2.53 -22.17
C PRO A 242 24.72 1.73 -21.92
N LEU A 243 23.75 1.78 -22.85
CA LEU A 243 22.48 1.03 -22.75
C LEU A 243 22.60 -0.44 -23.12
N ARG A 244 23.74 -0.85 -23.70
CA ARG A 244 24.13 -2.25 -23.86
C ARG A 244 23.14 -3.04 -24.72
N GLY A 245 22.77 -2.49 -25.87
CA GLY A 245 21.88 -3.13 -26.84
C GLY A 245 20.41 -2.73 -26.71
N LEU A 246 20.07 -1.88 -25.73
CA LEU A 246 18.73 -1.31 -25.55
C LEU A 246 18.55 0.04 -26.26
N GLU A 247 19.54 0.51 -27.01
CA GLU A 247 19.44 1.74 -27.81
C GLU A 247 18.23 1.71 -28.78
N PRO A 248 17.96 0.62 -29.54
CA PRO A 248 16.77 0.53 -30.40
C PRO A 248 15.45 0.59 -29.62
N LEU A 249 15.45 0.12 -28.36
CA LEU A 249 14.27 0.21 -27.50
C LEU A 249 14.00 1.67 -27.08
N ALA A 250 15.03 2.45 -26.76
CA ALA A 250 14.85 3.88 -26.49
C ALA A 250 14.30 4.62 -27.72
N GLU A 251 14.85 4.35 -28.90
CA GLU A 251 14.38 4.93 -30.17
C GLU A 251 12.92 4.60 -30.43
N ARG A 252 12.51 3.34 -30.21
CA ARG A 252 11.13 2.90 -30.42
C ARG A 252 10.10 3.58 -29.50
N LEU A 253 10.54 3.99 -28.32
CA LEU A 253 9.72 4.66 -27.31
C LEU A 253 9.74 6.19 -27.43
N ASP A 254 10.39 6.73 -28.48
CA ASP A 254 10.65 8.16 -28.66
C ASP A 254 11.37 8.79 -27.45
N LEU A 255 12.14 7.99 -26.72
CA LEU A 255 12.84 8.40 -25.51
C LEU A 255 14.25 8.89 -25.81
N LEU A 256 14.54 10.07 -25.29
CA LEU A 256 15.87 10.64 -25.24
C LEU A 256 16.43 10.41 -23.83
N LEU A 257 17.64 9.87 -23.78
CA LEU A 257 18.35 9.62 -22.53
C LEU A 257 19.60 10.49 -22.51
N PRO A 258 19.51 11.79 -22.14
CA PRO A 258 20.66 12.66 -22.15
C PRO A 258 21.83 12.09 -21.33
N PRO A 259 23.09 12.28 -21.77
CA PRO A 259 24.24 11.82 -21.02
C PRO A 259 24.44 12.67 -19.78
N GLY A 260 24.77 12.03 -18.66
CA GLY A 260 25.07 12.68 -17.40
C GLY A 260 24.24 12.15 -16.23
N VAL A 261 24.52 12.71 -15.06
CA VAL A 261 23.89 12.40 -13.79
C VAL A 261 23.32 13.68 -13.19
N VAL A 262 22.19 13.56 -12.51
CA VAL A 262 21.58 14.66 -11.76
C VAL A 262 22.37 14.89 -10.47
N ILE A 263 22.79 16.13 -10.27
CA ILE A 263 23.42 16.63 -9.05
C ILE A 263 22.38 17.46 -8.29
N ASP A 264 22.04 17.03 -7.07
CA ASP A 264 21.13 17.70 -6.16
C ASP A 264 21.86 18.14 -4.88
N PRO A 265 22.23 19.43 -4.76
CA PRO A 265 22.84 19.97 -3.56
C PRO A 265 21.98 19.81 -2.29
N SER A 266 20.65 19.68 -2.44
CA SER A 266 19.74 19.55 -1.30
C SER A 266 19.91 18.21 -0.57
N ALA A 267 20.46 17.18 -1.25
CA ALA A 267 20.77 15.91 -0.61
C ALA A 267 21.85 16.03 0.47
N ALA A 268 22.77 16.99 0.33
CA ALA A 268 23.79 17.25 1.34
C ALA A 268 23.18 17.76 2.66
N GLU A 269 22.02 18.45 2.60
CA GLU A 269 21.28 18.88 3.80
C GLU A 269 20.75 17.68 4.61
N MET A 270 20.62 16.50 3.99
CA MET A 270 20.21 15.24 4.63
C MET A 270 21.40 14.28 4.89
N ASN A 271 22.64 14.77 4.83
CA ASN A 271 23.86 13.96 4.92
C ASN A 271 23.97 12.86 3.83
N ALA A 272 23.34 13.06 2.68
CA ALA A 272 23.47 12.18 1.52
C ALA A 272 24.43 12.79 0.46
N PRO A 273 25.06 11.96 -0.39
CA PRO A 273 25.86 12.44 -1.51
C PRO A 273 25.03 13.32 -2.44
N VAL A 274 25.63 14.36 -3.03
CA VAL A 274 24.94 15.26 -3.99
C VAL A 274 24.52 14.54 -5.28
N THR A 275 25.01 13.33 -5.54
CA THR A 275 24.55 12.48 -6.66
C THR A 275 23.26 11.73 -6.33
N TRP A 276 22.71 11.89 -5.12
CA TRP A 276 21.39 11.40 -4.78
C TRP A 276 20.37 12.48 -5.08
N SER A 277 19.44 12.17 -5.96
CA SER A 277 18.33 13.07 -6.24
C SER A 277 17.14 12.73 -5.34
N LEU A 278 16.53 13.75 -4.76
CA LEU A 278 15.39 13.56 -3.85
C LEU A 278 14.08 13.92 -4.56
N GLY A 279 13.19 12.93 -4.64
CA GLY A 279 11.83 13.11 -5.14
C GLY A 279 10.92 13.59 -4.03
N ALA A 280 10.35 14.79 -4.19
CA ALA A 280 9.38 15.36 -3.25
C ALA A 280 8.17 16.01 -3.94
N ALA A 281 8.24 16.21 -5.26
CA ALA A 281 7.16 16.73 -6.07
C ALA A 281 6.86 15.73 -7.19
N TYR A 282 5.62 15.28 -7.24
CA TYR A 282 5.16 14.30 -8.23
C TYR A 282 4.06 14.95 -9.07
N PRO A 283 4.25 15.11 -10.38
CA PRO A 283 3.18 15.54 -11.27
C PRO A 283 1.94 14.64 -11.13
N PRO A 284 0.72 15.16 -11.34
CA PRO A 284 -0.50 14.37 -11.23
C PRO A 284 -0.53 13.21 -12.23
N HIS A 285 -0.52 11.98 -11.71
CA HIS A 285 -0.67 10.76 -12.49
C HIS A 285 -1.31 9.67 -11.62
N ALA A 286 -1.90 8.63 -12.21
CA ALA A 286 -2.52 7.54 -11.45
C ALA A 286 -1.55 6.87 -10.46
N ILE A 287 -0.26 6.76 -10.84
CA ILE A 287 0.84 6.23 -10.00
C ILE A 287 1.10 7.10 -8.77
N THR A 288 0.89 8.42 -8.87
CA THR A 288 1.40 9.44 -7.91
C THR A 288 0.31 10.27 -7.22
N ARG A 289 -0.97 10.14 -7.62
CA ARG A 289 -2.09 11.02 -7.19
C ARG A 289 -2.22 11.20 -5.68
N ASP A 290 -1.91 10.16 -4.91
CA ASP A 290 -2.00 10.13 -3.45
C ASP A 290 -0.63 9.85 -2.79
N PHE A 291 0.45 10.05 -3.54
CA PHE A 291 1.82 9.75 -3.13
C PHE A 291 2.51 10.98 -2.52
N ASN A 292 2.87 10.90 -1.23
CA ASN A 292 3.40 12.03 -0.46
C ASN A 292 4.72 11.71 0.28
N LEU A 293 5.35 10.58 -0.04
CA LEU A 293 6.60 10.16 0.57
C LEU A 293 7.79 10.75 -0.21
N ILE A 294 8.86 11.08 0.51
CA ILE A 294 10.13 11.43 -0.14
C ILE A 294 10.73 10.15 -0.71
N THR A 295 11.24 10.21 -1.94
CA THR A 295 11.97 9.11 -2.58
C THR A 295 13.40 9.55 -2.88
N ALA A 296 14.33 8.59 -2.96
CA ALA A 296 15.75 8.87 -3.15
C ALA A 296 16.31 8.04 -4.31
N PHE A 297 16.94 8.70 -5.27
CA PHE A 297 17.45 8.11 -6.50
C PHE A 297 18.97 8.33 -6.60
N PRO A 298 19.77 7.31 -6.24
CA PRO A 298 21.21 7.37 -6.42
C PRO A 298 21.55 7.42 -7.91
N SER A 299 22.45 8.35 -8.26
CA SER A 299 22.98 8.52 -9.61
C SER A 299 21.89 8.63 -10.67
N ALA A 300 20.86 9.43 -10.40
CA ALA A 300 19.72 9.56 -11.31
C ALA A 300 20.15 10.14 -12.67
N ARG A 301 19.62 9.55 -13.73
CA ARG A 301 19.81 9.97 -15.12
C ARG A 301 18.59 10.76 -15.58
N PRO A 302 18.77 11.90 -16.27
CA PRO A 302 17.65 12.62 -16.86
C PRO A 302 16.99 11.81 -17.99
N LEU A 303 15.69 12.01 -18.14
CA LEU A 303 14.87 11.53 -19.25
C LEU A 303 14.33 12.74 -20.02
N ALA A 304 14.26 12.60 -21.33
CA ALA A 304 13.54 13.48 -22.23
C ALA A 304 12.86 12.63 -23.30
N TRP A 305 12.06 13.23 -24.16
CA TRP A 305 11.42 12.52 -25.28
C TRP A 305 11.18 13.49 -26.43
N ASN A 306 11.01 12.91 -27.63
CA ASN A 306 10.51 13.65 -28.77
C ASN A 306 8.98 13.67 -28.75
N GLU A 307 8.38 14.68 -29.38
CA GLU A 307 6.94 14.64 -29.68
C GLU A 307 6.64 13.41 -30.55
N SER A 308 5.61 12.66 -30.18
CA SER A 308 5.21 11.41 -30.82
C SER A 308 3.73 11.42 -31.12
N ASP A 309 3.35 10.96 -32.31
CA ASP A 309 1.94 10.69 -32.64
C ASP A 309 1.49 9.32 -32.09
N GLU A 310 2.43 8.43 -31.73
CA GLU A 310 2.12 7.08 -31.24
C GLU A 310 2.01 7.01 -29.71
N TRP A 311 2.81 7.81 -28.99
CA TRP A 311 2.94 7.74 -27.54
C TRP A 311 2.46 9.01 -26.86
N GLU A 312 1.67 8.84 -25.80
CA GLU A 312 1.39 9.89 -24.83
C GLU A 312 2.40 9.77 -23.68
N HIS A 313 3.33 10.73 -23.58
CA HIS A 313 4.33 10.78 -22.50
C HIS A 313 3.87 11.68 -21.35
N HIS A 314 3.99 11.18 -20.13
CA HIS A 314 3.74 11.93 -18.90
C HIS A 314 4.95 11.88 -17.97
N ALA A 315 5.42 13.04 -17.50
CA ALA A 315 6.40 13.10 -16.43
C ALA A 315 5.79 12.53 -15.14
N LEU A 316 6.49 11.59 -14.50
CA LEU A 316 6.10 11.03 -13.19
C LEU A 316 6.89 11.63 -12.03
N LEU A 317 8.11 12.05 -12.30
CA LEU A 317 9.00 12.56 -11.28
C LEU A 317 9.99 13.58 -11.83
N GLU A 318 9.99 14.74 -11.19
CA GLU A 318 10.97 15.79 -11.35
C GLU A 318 11.78 15.93 -10.05
N VAL A 319 13.10 16.02 -10.20
CA VAL A 319 14.03 16.12 -9.06
C VAL A 319 14.97 17.30 -9.21
N ALA A 320 15.69 17.60 -8.13
CA ALA A 320 16.76 18.58 -8.10
C ALA A 320 16.34 19.97 -8.65
N PRO A 321 15.29 20.61 -8.10
CA PRO A 321 14.82 21.92 -8.57
C PRO A 321 15.88 23.04 -8.42
N ARG A 322 16.86 22.86 -7.52
CA ARG A 322 18.03 23.74 -7.37
C ARG A 322 19.34 23.09 -7.83
N GLY A 323 19.24 21.96 -8.53
CA GLY A 323 20.37 21.17 -9.02
C GLY A 323 20.59 21.33 -10.52
N TRP A 324 21.36 20.40 -11.08
CA TRP A 324 21.71 20.39 -12.50
C TRP A 324 22.08 18.98 -12.97
N VAL A 325 22.05 18.75 -14.28
CA VAL A 325 22.62 17.56 -14.92
C VAL A 325 24.07 17.85 -15.29
N SER A 326 24.98 16.97 -14.88
CA SER A 326 26.40 17.05 -15.23
C SER A 326 26.92 15.73 -15.80
N ARG A 327 27.90 15.80 -16.71
CA ARG A 327 28.64 14.61 -17.16
C ARG A 327 29.66 14.09 -16.15
N SER A 328 29.98 14.91 -15.14
CA SER A 328 30.94 14.55 -14.09
C SER A 328 30.25 14.40 -12.74
N ALA A 329 30.15 13.16 -12.26
CA ALA A 329 29.56 12.85 -10.95
C ALA A 329 30.36 13.41 -9.76
N SER A 330 31.62 13.82 -9.96
CA SER A 330 32.48 14.40 -8.93
C SER A 330 32.35 15.92 -8.82
N GLN A 331 31.61 16.55 -9.73
CA GLN A 331 31.50 17.99 -9.79
C GLN A 331 30.45 18.52 -8.81
N THR A 332 30.88 19.34 -7.86
CA THR A 332 30.02 19.91 -6.80
C THR A 332 29.56 21.34 -7.09
N GLN A 333 29.98 21.92 -8.22
CA GLN A 333 29.62 23.27 -8.64
C GLN A 333 29.11 23.29 -10.08
N PHE A 334 28.05 24.05 -10.32
CA PHE A 334 27.44 24.19 -11.64
C PHE A 334 28.37 24.90 -12.65
N ASP A 335 28.62 24.26 -13.78
CA ASP A 335 29.30 24.84 -14.95
C ASP A 335 28.31 25.21 -16.05
N LYS A 336 28.10 26.51 -16.24
CA LYS A 336 27.20 27.08 -17.26
C LYS A 336 27.50 26.64 -18.70
N ARG A 337 28.70 26.15 -19.00
CA ARG A 337 29.09 25.74 -20.37
C ARG A 337 28.74 24.29 -20.67
N HIS A 338 28.67 23.43 -19.66
CA HIS A 338 28.57 21.99 -19.84
C HIS A 338 27.38 21.36 -19.12
N ASP A 339 26.87 22.00 -18.07
CA ASP A 339 25.79 21.50 -17.24
C ASP A 339 24.45 22.08 -17.67
N THR A 340 23.38 21.29 -17.49
CA THR A 340 22.01 21.73 -17.75
C THR A 340 21.30 22.00 -16.42
N PRO A 341 20.75 23.21 -16.18
CA PRO A 341 20.05 23.50 -14.93
C PRO A 341 18.79 22.64 -14.76
N GLY A 342 18.48 22.25 -13.52
CA GLY A 342 17.26 21.51 -13.18
C GLY A 342 16.00 22.40 -13.16
N PRO A 343 14.83 21.83 -12.82
CA PRO A 343 14.61 20.43 -12.42
C PRO A 343 14.82 19.43 -13.58
N ALA A 344 15.22 18.21 -13.24
CA ALA A 344 15.40 17.13 -14.21
C ALA A 344 14.26 16.11 -14.06
N ILE A 345 13.63 15.74 -15.18
CA ILE A 345 12.70 14.62 -15.22
C ILE A 345 13.52 13.34 -15.17
N ILE A 346 13.22 12.45 -14.22
CA ILE A 346 13.93 11.16 -14.07
C ILE A 346 13.00 9.96 -14.11
N ALA A 347 11.69 10.17 -14.19
CA ALA A 347 10.73 9.10 -14.45
C ALA A 347 9.61 9.60 -15.37
N ALA A 348 9.21 8.75 -16.31
CA ALA A 348 8.13 9.02 -17.25
C ALA A 348 7.23 7.79 -17.43
N ALA A 349 5.94 8.03 -17.61
CA ALA A 349 4.97 7.06 -18.09
C ALA A 349 4.71 7.30 -19.57
N LEU A 350 4.53 6.23 -20.32
CA LEU A 350 4.11 6.25 -21.72
C LEU A 350 2.85 5.40 -21.86
N GLN A 351 1.88 5.92 -22.60
CA GLN A 351 0.63 5.24 -22.89
C GLN A 351 0.33 5.29 -24.39
N ARG A 352 -0.28 4.22 -24.89
CA ARG A 352 -0.90 4.19 -26.23
C ARG A 352 -1.92 3.08 -26.33
N HIS A 353 -2.68 3.06 -27.42
CA HIS A 353 -3.63 1.98 -27.69
C HIS A 353 -3.08 1.04 -28.78
N VAL A 354 -3.01 -0.25 -28.48
CA VAL A 354 -2.63 -1.31 -29.41
C VAL A 354 -3.70 -2.41 -29.36
N ASN A 355 -4.33 -2.71 -30.51
CA ASN A 355 -5.36 -3.76 -30.62
C ASN A 355 -6.49 -3.64 -29.57
N ASP A 356 -7.06 -2.44 -29.43
CA ASP A 356 -8.12 -2.10 -28.45
C ASP A 356 -7.74 -2.32 -26.98
N ARG A 357 -6.43 -2.43 -26.69
CA ARG A 357 -5.89 -2.47 -25.33
C ARG A 357 -4.96 -1.29 -25.11
N GLU A 358 -5.03 -0.75 -23.91
CA GLU A 358 -4.09 0.26 -23.46
C GLU A 358 -2.75 -0.41 -23.11
N GLN A 359 -1.69 0.01 -23.79
CA GLN A 359 -0.31 -0.35 -23.47
C GLN A 359 0.28 0.72 -22.55
N ARG A 360 0.96 0.28 -21.50
CA ARG A 360 1.54 1.13 -20.47
C ARG A 360 3.02 0.81 -20.30
N ILE A 361 3.85 1.85 -20.26
CA ILE A 361 5.29 1.72 -20.03
C ILE A 361 5.71 2.75 -18.98
N VAL A 362 6.58 2.37 -18.07
CA VAL A 362 7.22 3.28 -17.12
C VAL A 362 8.72 3.18 -17.32
N VAL A 363 9.39 4.32 -17.48
CA VAL A 363 10.84 4.41 -17.53
C VAL A 363 11.33 5.24 -16.37
N VAL A 364 12.34 4.73 -15.65
CA VAL A 364 12.96 5.41 -14.52
C VAL A 364 14.46 5.46 -14.74
N GLY A 365 15.02 6.66 -14.75
CA GLY A 365 16.45 6.97 -14.83
C GLY A 365 17.19 6.69 -13.52
N SER A 366 16.90 5.58 -12.85
CA SER A 366 17.71 4.99 -11.78
C SER A 366 17.07 3.64 -11.51
N GLY A 367 17.78 2.54 -11.71
CA GLY A 367 17.37 1.23 -11.22
C GLY A 367 17.85 0.96 -9.80
N ALA A 368 18.86 1.70 -9.34
CA ALA A 368 19.39 1.58 -7.99
C ALA A 368 18.36 1.91 -6.90
N PHE A 369 17.39 2.80 -7.11
CA PHE A 369 16.44 3.21 -6.06
C PHE A 369 15.61 2.05 -5.48
N LEU A 370 15.36 1.00 -6.27
CA LEU A 370 14.64 -0.21 -5.84
C LEU A 370 15.57 -1.34 -5.38
N SER A 371 16.89 -1.15 -5.42
CA SER A 371 17.81 -2.19 -5.00
C SER A 371 17.75 -2.39 -3.50
N ASN A 372 18.13 -3.58 -3.02
CA ASN A 372 18.08 -3.92 -1.59
C ASN A 372 18.87 -2.90 -0.73
N SER A 373 19.90 -2.27 -1.29
CA SER A 373 20.66 -1.17 -0.64
C SER A 373 19.87 0.13 -0.45
N PHE A 374 18.88 0.43 -1.31
CA PHE A 374 18.21 1.73 -1.35
C PHE A 374 16.68 1.67 -1.26
N ALA A 375 16.09 0.49 -1.40
CA ALA A 375 14.65 0.26 -1.36
C ALA A 375 14.04 0.69 -0.01
N GLY A 376 14.81 0.62 1.08
CA GLY A 376 14.38 1.08 2.41
C GLY A 376 14.35 2.61 2.57
N ASN A 377 14.78 3.39 1.58
CA ASN A 377 14.76 4.85 1.67
C ASN A 377 13.38 5.42 1.36
N GLY A 378 12.80 6.11 2.34
CA GLY A 378 11.55 6.84 2.17
C GLY A 378 10.45 5.97 1.54
N GLY A 379 9.83 6.46 0.47
CA GLY A 379 8.78 5.75 -0.27
C GLY A 379 9.25 4.97 -1.51
N ASN A 380 10.53 4.58 -1.61
CA ASN A 380 11.05 3.97 -2.85
C ASN A 380 10.29 2.69 -3.25
N VAL A 381 10.08 1.76 -2.31
CA VAL A 381 9.32 0.52 -2.56
C VAL A 381 7.87 0.83 -2.93
N ASP A 382 7.26 1.78 -2.21
CA ASP A 382 5.88 2.20 -2.45
C ASP A 382 5.67 2.76 -3.86
N LEU A 383 6.58 3.63 -4.32
CA LEU A 383 6.55 4.17 -5.66
C LEU A 383 6.74 3.07 -6.71
N GLY A 384 7.72 2.18 -6.52
CA GLY A 384 7.95 1.07 -7.46
C GLY A 384 6.75 0.12 -7.54
N VAL A 385 6.10 -0.16 -6.42
CA VAL A 385 4.90 -1.01 -6.36
C VAL A 385 3.74 -0.33 -7.08
N ASN A 386 3.55 0.98 -6.89
CA ASN A 386 2.53 1.74 -7.62
C ASN A 386 2.76 1.71 -9.14
N MET A 387 4.02 1.78 -9.58
CA MET A 387 4.37 1.64 -11.00
C MET A 387 3.96 0.26 -11.55
N VAL A 388 4.31 -0.83 -10.85
CA VAL A 388 3.96 -2.20 -11.30
C VAL A 388 2.44 -2.43 -11.25
N ASN A 389 1.76 -1.95 -10.22
CA ASN A 389 0.30 -2.03 -10.13
C ASN A 389 -0.38 -1.33 -11.31
N TRP A 390 0.08 -0.12 -11.65
CA TRP A 390 -0.44 0.63 -12.79
C TRP A 390 -0.17 -0.09 -14.12
N LEU A 391 1.04 -0.62 -14.31
CA LEU A 391 1.40 -1.42 -15.49
C LEU A 391 0.57 -2.71 -15.59
N GLY A 392 0.27 -3.35 -14.47
CA GLY A 392 -0.57 -4.55 -14.40
C GLY A 392 -2.07 -4.29 -14.59
N SER A 393 -2.48 -3.04 -14.84
CA SER A 393 -3.89 -2.58 -14.84
C SER A 393 -4.62 -2.81 -13.50
N GLU A 394 -3.87 -2.86 -12.41
CA GLU A 394 -4.36 -3.04 -11.04
C GLU A 394 -4.35 -1.71 -10.27
N GLU A 395 -4.90 -0.66 -10.87
CA GLU A 395 -4.91 0.69 -10.27
C GLU A 395 -5.59 0.74 -8.89
N HIS A 396 -6.49 -0.20 -8.62
CA HIS A 396 -7.13 -0.32 -7.32
C HIS A 396 -6.12 -0.70 -6.21
N LEU A 397 -5.01 -1.38 -6.55
CA LEU A 397 -3.92 -1.71 -5.62
C LEU A 397 -3.03 -0.51 -5.27
N ILE A 398 -2.99 0.52 -6.12
CA ILE A 398 -2.20 1.76 -5.89
C ILE A 398 -2.70 2.50 -4.63
N THR A 399 -3.94 2.28 -4.23
CA THR A 399 -4.54 2.89 -3.03
C THR A 399 -4.18 2.22 -1.71
N LEU A 400 -3.45 1.09 -1.73
CA LEU A 400 -3.05 0.31 -0.53
C LEU A 400 -1.79 0.89 0.13
N GLN A 401 -1.83 2.15 0.54
CA GLN A 401 -0.80 2.68 1.43
C GLN A 401 -1.24 2.45 2.87
N PRO A 402 -0.53 1.60 3.64
CA PRO A 402 -0.90 1.37 5.02
C PRO A 402 -0.74 2.66 5.82
N ARG A 403 -1.76 3.02 6.60
CA ARG A 403 -1.58 4.08 7.58
C ARG A 403 -0.61 3.55 8.65
N ALA A 404 0.54 4.20 8.81
CA ALA A 404 1.29 4.05 10.04
C ALA A 404 0.33 4.33 11.20
N ALA A 405 0.22 3.40 12.15
CA ALA A 405 -0.57 3.62 13.35
C ALA A 405 -0.04 4.90 14.00
N LYS A 406 -0.81 5.99 13.92
CA LYS A 406 -0.47 7.25 14.57
C LYS A 406 -0.50 7.00 16.07
N ASP A 407 0.69 6.83 16.64
CA ASP A 407 0.99 6.67 18.05
C ASP A 407 0.23 5.53 18.77
N SER A 408 0.86 4.36 18.83
CA SER A 408 0.62 3.38 19.89
C SER A 408 1.44 3.67 21.16
N GLN A 409 2.26 4.73 21.14
CA GLN A 409 3.12 5.13 22.26
C GLN A 409 2.70 6.49 22.80
N LEU A 410 2.28 6.52 24.06
CA LEU A 410 1.95 7.76 24.76
C LEU A 410 3.24 8.38 25.33
N THR A 411 3.92 9.23 24.57
CA THR A 411 5.10 9.96 25.05
C THR A 411 4.67 11.23 25.79
N LEU A 412 4.34 11.11 27.08
CA LEU A 412 4.07 12.28 27.91
C LEU A 412 5.37 12.91 28.38
N SER A 413 5.49 14.23 28.24
CA SER A 413 6.56 14.97 28.90
C SER A 413 6.40 14.88 30.42
N ARG A 414 7.50 15.06 31.17
CA ARG A 414 7.47 15.05 32.64
C ARG A 414 6.51 16.10 33.21
N THR A 415 6.34 17.23 32.53
CA THR A 415 5.38 18.29 32.90
C THR A 415 3.93 17.87 32.66
N GLN A 416 3.62 17.24 31.52
CA GLN A 416 2.28 16.70 31.23
C GLN A 416 1.86 15.64 32.24
N LEU A 417 2.77 14.71 32.56
CA LEU A 417 2.50 13.63 33.51
C LEU A 417 2.28 14.15 34.95
N THR A 418 3.05 15.17 35.35
CA THR A 418 2.86 15.85 36.65
C THR A 418 1.53 16.59 36.70
N ALA A 419 1.15 17.31 35.65
CA ALA A 419 -0.12 18.03 35.57
C ALA A 419 -1.33 17.08 35.67
N ILE A 420 -1.30 15.96 34.93
CA ILE A 420 -2.34 14.92 35.01
C ILE A 420 -2.41 14.33 36.42
N SER A 421 -1.25 14.02 37.02
CA SER A 421 -1.18 13.40 38.35
C SER A 421 -1.75 14.33 39.43
N VAL A 422 -1.34 15.61 39.46
CA VAL A 422 -1.84 16.60 40.43
C VAL A 422 -3.34 16.86 40.21
N GLY A 423 -3.77 16.98 38.96
CA GLY A 423 -5.18 17.19 38.61
C GLY A 423 -6.08 16.07 39.14
N PHE A 424 -5.74 14.81 38.87
CA PHE A 424 -6.59 13.67 39.24
C PHE A 424 -6.42 13.20 40.68
N LEU A 425 -5.20 13.26 41.26
CA LEU A 425 -4.96 12.76 42.62
C LEU A 425 -5.20 13.80 43.72
N ILE A 426 -5.12 15.10 43.39
CA ILE A 426 -5.24 16.17 44.39
C ILE A 426 -6.44 17.06 44.08
N VAL A 427 -6.49 17.69 42.91
CA VAL A 427 -7.50 18.70 42.59
C VAL A 427 -8.89 18.11 42.54
N LEU A 428 -9.08 16.97 41.87
CA LEU A 428 -10.39 16.33 41.73
C LEU A 428 -10.97 15.84 43.07
N PRO A 429 -10.22 15.12 43.95
CA PRO A 429 -10.71 14.74 45.26
C PRO A 429 -11.05 15.94 46.15
N LEU A 430 -10.23 17.01 46.12
CA LEU A 430 -10.51 18.22 46.89
C LEU A 430 -11.76 18.96 46.38
N LEU A 431 -11.97 19.02 45.07
CA LEU A 431 -13.19 19.56 44.49
C LEU A 431 -14.43 18.76 44.92
N LEU A 432 -14.36 17.43 44.85
CA LEU A 432 -15.45 16.55 45.29
C LEU A 432 -15.72 16.71 46.80
N ALA A 433 -14.68 16.80 47.62
CA ALA A 433 -14.80 17.06 49.05
C ALA A 433 -15.40 18.44 49.33
N ALA A 434 -15.01 19.48 48.60
CA ALA A 434 -15.54 20.83 48.74
C ALA A 434 -17.03 20.89 48.33
N VAL A 435 -17.41 20.23 47.25
CA VAL A 435 -18.82 20.10 46.82
C VAL A 435 -19.62 19.34 47.89
N GLY A 436 -19.09 18.23 48.40
CA GLY A 436 -19.70 17.47 49.49
C GLY A 436 -19.90 18.29 50.76
N ALA A 437 -18.86 19.03 51.18
CA ALA A 437 -18.91 19.92 52.34
C ALA A 437 -19.92 21.06 52.14
N ARG A 438 -19.97 21.66 50.94
CA ARG A 438 -20.95 22.70 50.60
C ARG A 438 -22.39 22.17 50.64
N MET A 439 -22.62 20.97 50.10
CA MET A 439 -23.92 20.31 50.16
C MET A 439 -24.34 19.97 51.59
N TRP A 440 -23.42 19.44 52.39
CA TRP A 440 -23.64 19.15 53.81
C TRP A 440 -23.98 20.43 54.59
N TRP A 441 -23.25 21.51 54.35
CA TRP A 441 -23.48 22.78 55.04
C TRP A 441 -24.82 23.43 54.65
N LYS A 442 -25.23 23.31 53.38
CA LYS A 442 -26.54 23.77 52.90
C LYS A 442 -27.69 22.95 53.49
N ARG A 443 -27.52 21.63 53.64
CA ARG A 443 -28.50 20.74 54.29
C ARG A 443 -28.62 20.92 55.80
N ARG A 444 -27.61 21.50 56.45
CA ARG A 444 -27.63 21.79 57.89
C ARG A 444 -28.26 23.16 58.23
N ARG A 445 -28.44 24.01 57.23
CA ARG A 445 -29.09 25.34 57.33
C ARG A 445 -30.53 25.36 56.78
N ALA A 446 -30.92 24.33 56.04
CA ALA A 446 -32.31 24.02 55.73
C ALA A 446 -32.84 23.07 56.80
#